data_AF-A0A431LQ21-F1
#
_entry.id   AF-A0A431LQ21-F1
#
_cell.length_a   1.000
_cell.length_b   1.000
_cell.length_c   1.000
_cell.angle_alpha   90.00
_cell.angle_beta   90.00
_cell.angle_gamma   90.00
#
_symmetry.space_group_name_H-M   'P 1'
#
loop_
_entity.id
_entity.type
_entity.pdbx_description
1 polymer ?
#
loop_
_entity_poly.entity_id
_entity_poly.type
_entity_poly.pdbx_seq_one_letter_code
_entity_poly.pdbx_strand_id
1 'polypeptide(L)'
;MNTVLYRALVLNEWRLRSRRASSLVILLAVVAATWLMVLDPASGMAMMVVDRQRIAYESPALAFATNLIASILFGLAGFYLARGRSQEDLRCGTAAVLAATPVGNAQLLGARWLGAFGFLFCLGAVVMLTAWVLQLVRGEGPLHPVPYLQMLVLGLAPGLMWCASLAVLADAWAPLMGKRGDLLYWLLWMAQFAFLPAMLGQGAMRLTGWQVFDIGGASPLIVGLSQLMSVQHIAVGGSPFDATRPLLHMPTGLWSSELIALRLGAMVLALLPLVPAALLFHRYAPGTVKLRAPSSRSRVGAVLQALLRPVLRPFTALVHGLLSLAARVPGVAGRWLADVALLLLSQPALGVVMLAGMVAGACVPTAALAGVLAATVCAWGLAVSDVSARDAQSGTGVLASAVPGGPRERTMRQAAVAVGLGLLVVLPALGRLVAVSPVQSLACVAGLACLGVGAALLGRLTRGSRTFLALFLFALYVSLQRTGVAALDAFGIAGDASLASAAGYGLAAVLGSVALYRAGS
;
A
#
# COMPACT_ATOMS: atom_id res chain seq x y z
N MET A 1 -6.91 33.76 17.99
CA MET A 1 -6.24 32.52 17.54
C MET A 1 -5.00 32.32 18.41
N ASN A 2 -4.90 31.27 19.23
CA ASN A 2 -3.72 31.09 20.10
C ASN A 2 -2.56 30.49 19.27
N THR A 3 -1.83 31.36 18.56
CA THR A 3 -0.76 31.02 17.62
C THR A 3 0.35 30.19 18.26
N VAL A 4 0.62 30.40 19.55
CA VAL A 4 1.62 29.66 20.31
C VAL A 4 1.23 28.18 20.45
N LEU A 5 -0.02 27.91 20.83
CA LEU A 5 -0.52 26.53 20.95
C LEU A 5 -0.52 25.80 19.60
N TYR A 6 -0.94 26.48 18.53
CA TYR A 6 -0.94 25.88 17.19
C TYR A 6 0.48 25.52 16.73
N ARG A 7 1.45 26.43 16.93
CA ARG A 7 2.87 26.16 16.62
C ARG A 7 3.41 24.97 17.42
N ALA A 8 3.06 24.88 18.70
CA ALA A 8 3.44 23.76 19.55
C ALA A 8 2.87 22.42 19.05
N LEU A 9 1.61 22.40 18.60
CA LEU A 9 0.99 21.20 18.01
C LEU A 9 1.69 20.76 16.73
N VAL A 10 1.97 21.69 15.81
CA VAL A 10 2.69 21.39 14.56
C VAL A 10 4.08 20.83 14.86
N LEU A 11 4.81 21.45 15.79
CA LEU A 11 6.15 21.00 16.17
C LEU A 11 6.12 19.62 16.85
N ASN A 12 5.09 19.35 17.64
CA ASN A 12 4.89 18.04 18.26
C ASN A 12 4.64 16.96 17.21
N GLU A 13 3.75 17.21 16.24
CA GLU A 13 3.49 16.27 15.14
C GLU A 13 4.76 15.99 14.32
N TRP A 14 5.59 17.00 14.09
CA TRP A 14 6.89 16.84 13.45
C TRP A 14 7.82 15.92 14.25
N ARG A 15 8.03 16.23 15.54
CA ARG A 15 8.94 15.46 16.43
C ARG A 15 8.48 14.01 16.59
N LEU A 16 7.17 13.80 16.72
CA LEU A 16 6.59 12.46 16.85
C LEU A 16 6.83 11.61 15.61
N ARG A 17 6.95 12.20 14.42
CA ARG A 17 7.25 11.47 13.19
C ARG A 17 8.76 11.33 12.98
N SER A 18 9.54 12.40 13.10
CA SER A 18 10.96 12.37 12.77
C SER A 18 11.83 11.58 13.74
N ARG A 19 11.43 11.46 15.02
CA ARG A 19 12.24 10.81 16.07
C ARG A 19 11.95 9.31 16.25
N ARG A 20 11.09 8.70 15.45
CA ARG A 20 10.82 7.26 15.54
C ARG A 20 11.93 6.48 14.83
N ALA A 21 12.38 5.38 15.42
CA ALA A 21 13.31 4.46 14.76
C ALA A 21 12.76 3.96 13.41
N SER A 22 11.44 3.75 13.31
CA SER A 22 10.78 3.41 12.06
C SER A 22 11.03 4.43 10.95
N SER A 23 11.16 5.70 11.28
CA SER A 23 11.38 6.77 10.30
C SER A 23 12.79 6.72 9.72
N LEU A 24 13.79 6.33 10.50
CA LEU A 24 15.13 6.04 9.99
C LEU A 24 15.11 4.83 9.05
N VAL A 25 14.40 3.76 9.41
CA VAL A 25 14.25 2.58 8.54
C VAL A 25 13.55 2.96 7.22
N ILE A 26 12.48 3.76 7.29
CA ILE A 26 11.78 4.26 6.10
C ILE A 26 12.71 5.14 5.25
N LEU A 27 13.50 6.02 5.87
CA LEU A 27 14.48 6.86 5.18
C LEU A 27 15.48 6.01 4.40
N LEU A 28 16.08 5.00 5.05
CA LEU A 28 17.03 4.08 4.42
C LEU A 28 16.37 3.27 3.30
N ALA A 29 15.13 2.81 3.51
CA ALA A 29 14.36 2.12 2.48
C ALA A 29 14.07 3.02 1.27
N VAL A 30 13.76 4.31 1.49
CA VAL A 30 13.55 5.29 0.41
C VAL A 30 14.84 5.54 -0.37
N VAL A 31 15.98 5.67 0.32
CA VAL A 31 17.30 5.80 -0.34
C VAL A 31 17.60 4.57 -1.18
N ALA A 32 17.48 3.36 -0.61
CA ALA A 32 17.71 2.11 -1.32
C ALA A 32 16.75 1.94 -2.50
N ALA A 33 15.45 2.22 -2.32
CA ALA A 33 14.48 2.15 -3.40
C ALA A 33 14.81 3.14 -4.53
N THR A 34 15.17 4.39 -4.20
CA THR A 34 15.56 5.40 -5.19
C THR A 34 16.82 4.98 -5.96
N TRP A 35 17.78 4.37 -5.28
CA TRP A 35 18.97 3.80 -5.92
C TRP A 35 18.64 2.74 -6.96
N LEU A 36 17.62 1.91 -6.68
CA LEU A 36 17.15 0.88 -7.59
C LEU A 36 16.29 1.43 -8.75
N MET A 37 15.71 2.63 -8.61
CA MET A 37 14.90 3.25 -9.67
C MET A 37 15.72 3.66 -10.89
N VAL A 38 16.94 4.16 -10.67
CA VAL A 38 17.84 4.58 -11.75
C VAL A 38 18.62 3.35 -12.18
N LEU A 39 18.30 2.78 -13.34
CA LEU A 39 18.99 1.58 -13.85
C LEU A 39 20.33 1.94 -14.47
N ASP A 40 21.29 1.01 -14.41
CA ASP A 40 22.56 1.15 -15.11
C ASP A 40 22.38 0.81 -16.61
N PRO A 41 22.64 1.76 -17.53
CA PRO A 41 22.55 1.52 -18.97
C PRO A 41 23.41 0.36 -19.48
N ALA A 42 24.48 0.00 -18.77
CA ALA A 42 25.32 -1.15 -19.11
C ALA A 42 24.56 -2.49 -19.05
N SER A 43 23.42 -2.55 -18.34
CA SER A 43 22.54 -3.72 -18.29
C SER A 43 21.68 -3.91 -19.56
N GLY A 44 21.77 -3.01 -20.54
CA GLY A 44 20.91 -3.00 -21.73
C GLY A 44 19.52 -2.41 -21.47
N MET A 45 19.26 -1.95 -20.25
CA MET A 45 18.02 -1.32 -19.82
C MET A 45 18.28 0.14 -19.46
N ALA A 46 17.40 1.04 -19.88
CA ALA A 46 17.48 2.46 -19.53
C ALA A 46 16.24 2.89 -18.75
N MET A 47 16.43 3.89 -17.87
CA MET A 47 15.37 4.44 -17.04
C MET A 47 14.24 5.06 -17.87
N MET A 48 14.59 5.71 -18.99
CA MET A 48 13.65 6.35 -19.90
C MET A 48 14.04 6.06 -21.34
N VAL A 49 13.08 5.54 -22.11
CA VAL A 49 13.25 5.12 -23.50
C VAL A 49 12.10 5.65 -24.33
N VAL A 50 12.44 6.21 -25.49
CA VAL A 50 11.49 6.72 -26.48
C VAL A 50 11.78 6.04 -27.80
N ASP A 51 10.81 5.32 -28.37
CA ASP A 51 10.98 4.59 -29.64
C ASP A 51 12.27 3.75 -29.72
N ARG A 52 12.59 3.03 -28.63
CA ARG A 52 13.82 2.24 -28.42
C ARG A 52 15.13 3.05 -28.37
N GLN A 53 15.08 4.37 -28.37
CA GLN A 53 16.22 5.25 -28.13
C GLN A 53 16.27 5.63 -26.64
N ARG A 54 17.48 5.58 -26.07
CA ARG A 54 17.71 6.01 -24.69
C ARG A 54 17.74 7.53 -24.61
N ILE A 55 17.06 8.08 -23.60
CA ILE A 55 17.30 9.48 -23.20
C ILE A 55 18.52 9.54 -22.29
N ALA A 56 19.45 10.44 -22.60
CA ALA A 56 20.67 10.70 -21.82
C ALA A 56 20.33 11.00 -20.36
N TYR A 57 21.16 10.53 -19.44
CA TYR A 57 20.96 10.72 -18.01
C TYR A 57 21.38 12.12 -17.59
N GLU A 58 20.65 13.12 -18.07
CA GLU A 58 20.79 14.52 -17.69
C GLU A 58 19.88 14.85 -16.50
N SER A 59 20.21 15.93 -15.80
CA SER A 59 19.44 16.39 -14.63
C SER A 59 17.91 16.46 -14.87
N PRO A 60 17.40 17.01 -15.99
CA PRO A 60 15.97 17.05 -16.25
C PRO A 60 15.35 15.66 -16.50
N ALA A 61 16.08 14.77 -17.19
CA ALA A 61 15.63 13.41 -17.49
C ALA A 61 15.51 12.57 -16.21
N LEU A 62 16.55 12.56 -15.37
CA LEU A 62 16.54 11.82 -14.11
C LEU A 62 15.51 12.38 -13.14
N ALA A 63 15.37 13.71 -13.03
CA ALA A 63 14.36 14.33 -12.18
C ALA A 63 12.94 13.92 -12.61
N PHE A 64 12.64 13.97 -13.91
CA PHE A 64 11.34 13.60 -14.48
C PHE A 64 11.02 12.12 -14.23
N ALA A 65 11.92 11.23 -14.62
CA ALA A 65 11.71 9.79 -14.49
C ALA A 65 11.62 9.36 -13.02
N THR A 66 12.48 9.90 -12.16
CA THR A 66 12.43 9.64 -10.71
C THR A 66 11.10 10.10 -10.13
N ASN A 67 10.62 11.29 -10.50
CA ASN A 67 9.33 11.79 -10.05
C ASN A 67 8.18 10.87 -10.45
N LEU A 68 8.14 10.39 -11.69
CA LEU A 68 7.08 9.48 -12.14
C LEU A 68 7.04 8.21 -11.30
N ILE A 69 8.19 7.55 -11.10
CA ILE A 69 8.25 6.32 -10.29
C ILE A 69 7.96 6.63 -8.82
N ALA A 70 8.47 7.75 -8.29
CA ALA A 70 8.20 8.19 -6.92
C ALA A 70 6.72 8.49 -6.69
N SER A 71 6.00 9.10 -7.64
CA SER A 71 4.56 9.31 -7.55
C SER A 71 3.79 8.00 -7.41
N ILE A 72 4.26 6.91 -8.01
CA ILE A 72 3.67 5.57 -7.82
C ILE A 72 3.89 5.08 -6.40
N LEU A 73 5.15 5.05 -5.96
CA LEU A 73 5.51 4.49 -4.65
C LEU A 73 4.94 5.33 -3.50
N PHE A 74 5.14 6.65 -3.53
CA PHE A 74 4.61 7.57 -2.53
C PHE A 74 3.10 7.72 -2.62
N GLY A 75 2.52 7.58 -3.81
CA GLY A 75 1.08 7.51 -3.99
C GLY A 75 0.46 6.42 -3.11
N LEU A 76 1.09 5.25 -2.98
CA LEU A 76 0.58 4.22 -2.06
C LEU A 76 1.13 4.42 -0.64
N ALA A 77 2.45 4.38 -0.49
CA ALA A 77 3.12 4.37 0.80
C ALA A 77 2.84 5.64 1.62
N GLY A 78 2.72 6.79 0.96
CA GLY A 78 2.53 8.08 1.61
C GLY A 78 1.29 8.12 2.49
N PHE A 79 0.17 7.57 2.04
CA PHE A 79 -1.05 7.48 2.84
C PHE A 79 -0.87 6.61 4.09
N TYR A 80 -0.28 5.42 3.93
CA TYR A 80 -0.06 4.50 5.04
C TYR A 80 0.94 5.04 6.07
N LEU A 81 1.94 5.81 5.63
CA LEU A 81 2.89 6.52 6.49
C LEU A 81 2.28 7.75 7.18
N ALA A 82 1.39 8.46 6.50
CA ALA A 82 0.69 9.62 7.05
C ALA A 82 -0.38 9.22 8.07
N ARG A 83 -1.01 8.06 7.93
CA ARG A 83 -2.22 7.68 8.66
C ARG A 83 -1.97 7.08 10.05
N GLY A 84 -2.97 7.24 10.93
CA GLY A 84 -3.07 6.52 12.20
C GLY A 84 -2.67 7.32 13.41
N ARG A 85 -2.51 8.63 13.27
CA ARG A 85 -2.21 9.51 14.39
C ARG A 85 -3.37 9.55 15.38
N SER A 86 -4.60 9.65 14.88
CA SER A 86 -5.79 9.62 15.75
C SER A 86 -5.91 8.32 16.53
N GLN A 87 -5.57 7.18 15.92
CA GLN A 87 -5.63 5.88 16.56
C GLN A 87 -4.56 5.71 17.64
N GLU A 88 -3.36 6.24 17.39
CA GLU A 88 -2.30 6.23 18.40
C GLU A 88 -2.71 7.08 19.60
N ASP A 89 -3.30 8.26 19.38
CA ASP A 89 -3.73 9.13 20.47
C ASP A 89 -4.80 8.45 21.36
N LEU A 90 -5.68 7.64 20.75
CA LEU A 90 -6.66 6.80 21.44
C LEU A 90 -6.00 5.66 22.23
N ARG A 91 -5.04 4.96 21.62
CA ARG A 91 -4.32 3.84 22.23
C ARG A 91 -3.48 4.27 23.43
N CYS A 92 -2.83 5.43 23.34
CA CYS A 92 -2.01 5.99 24.41
C CYS A 92 -2.84 6.72 25.48
N GLY A 93 -4.17 6.82 25.33
CA GLY A 93 -5.04 7.54 26.27
C GLY A 93 -4.93 9.08 26.21
N THR A 94 -4.13 9.62 25.31
CA THR A 94 -3.92 11.08 25.14
C THR A 94 -5.09 11.80 24.47
N ALA A 95 -5.99 11.06 23.82
CA ALA A 95 -7.16 11.58 23.11
C ALA A 95 -8.06 12.47 23.97
N ALA A 96 -8.30 12.11 25.24
CA ALA A 96 -9.14 12.88 26.15
C ALA A 96 -8.50 14.23 26.50
N VAL A 97 -7.17 14.25 26.70
CA VAL A 97 -6.41 15.48 26.95
C VAL A 97 -6.48 16.40 25.74
N LEU A 98 -6.27 15.87 24.53
CA LEU A 98 -6.38 16.64 23.28
C LEU A 98 -7.79 17.19 23.06
N ALA A 99 -8.82 16.41 23.39
CA ALA A 99 -10.21 16.84 23.28
C ALA A 99 -10.54 18.02 24.22
N ALA A 100 -9.94 18.04 25.42
CA ALA A 100 -10.12 19.09 26.42
C ALA A 100 -9.34 20.39 26.12
N THR A 101 -8.44 20.40 25.13
CA THR A 101 -7.69 21.61 24.76
C THR A 101 -8.59 22.69 24.17
N PRO A 102 -8.25 23.99 24.28
CA PRO A 102 -9.01 25.08 23.65
C PRO A 102 -8.81 25.17 22.13
N VAL A 103 -8.05 24.25 21.53
CA VAL A 103 -7.73 24.25 20.09
C VAL A 103 -8.93 23.73 19.30
N GLY A 104 -9.32 24.46 18.24
CA GLY A 104 -10.44 24.07 17.38
C GLY A 104 -10.12 22.85 16.51
N ASN A 105 -11.15 22.18 16.00
CA ASN A 105 -11.01 20.99 15.13
C ASN A 105 -10.14 21.27 13.91
N ALA A 106 -10.38 22.38 13.20
CA ALA A 106 -9.62 22.76 12.01
C ALA A 106 -8.13 22.99 12.31
N GLN A 107 -7.81 23.58 13.48
CA GLN A 107 -6.43 23.78 13.90
C GLN A 107 -5.75 22.46 14.26
N LEU A 108 -6.43 21.57 14.99
CA LEU A 108 -5.88 20.26 15.33
C LEU A 108 -5.61 19.43 14.07
N LEU A 109 -6.58 19.36 13.14
CA LEU A 109 -6.41 18.65 11.88
C LEU A 109 -5.38 19.30 10.97
N GLY A 110 -5.34 20.64 10.92
CA GLY A 110 -4.33 21.38 10.17
C GLY A 110 -2.92 21.10 10.67
N ALA A 111 -2.72 21.03 11.99
CA ALA A 111 -1.42 20.67 12.56
C ALA A 111 -0.99 19.24 12.19
N ARG A 112 -1.94 18.30 12.19
CA ARG A 112 -1.69 16.91 11.75
C ARG A 112 -1.39 16.81 10.27
N TRP A 113 -2.13 17.55 9.46
CA TRP A 113 -1.90 17.62 8.03
C TRP A 113 -0.50 18.18 7.73
N LEU A 114 -0.12 19.30 8.35
CA LEU A 114 1.23 19.88 8.20
C LEU A 114 2.33 18.91 8.65
N GLY A 115 2.15 18.22 9.77
CA GLY A 115 3.10 17.21 10.23
C GLY A 115 3.21 16.01 9.28
N ALA A 116 2.09 15.55 8.72
CA ALA A 116 2.06 14.45 7.75
C ALA A 116 2.67 14.86 6.41
N PHE A 117 2.19 15.96 5.83
CA PHE A 117 2.68 16.50 4.57
C PHE A 117 4.16 16.84 4.66
N GLY A 118 4.59 17.55 5.70
CA GLY A 118 5.99 17.90 5.88
C GLY A 118 6.89 16.65 5.99
N PHE A 119 6.45 15.62 6.73
CA PHE A 119 7.20 14.37 6.82
C PHE A 119 7.35 13.68 5.46
N LEU A 120 6.25 13.56 4.71
CA LEU A 120 6.26 13.00 3.35
C LEU A 120 7.09 13.85 2.39
N PHE A 121 7.01 15.17 2.48
CA PHE A 121 7.77 16.11 1.66
C PHE A 121 9.27 15.97 1.91
N CYS A 122 9.70 15.78 3.16
CA CYS A 122 11.09 15.48 3.46
C CYS A 122 11.55 14.13 2.90
N LEU A 123 10.71 13.10 2.94
CA LEU A 123 11.04 11.83 2.26
C LEU A 123 11.13 12.03 0.74
N GLY A 124 10.26 12.83 0.13
CA GLY A 124 10.35 13.22 -1.28
C GLY A 124 11.61 14.02 -1.60
N ALA A 125 12.04 14.92 -0.71
CA ALA A 125 13.30 15.63 -0.85
C ALA A 125 14.50 14.66 -0.80
N VAL A 126 14.45 13.64 0.06
CA VAL A 126 15.48 12.59 0.13
C VAL A 126 15.56 11.77 -1.17
N VAL A 127 14.41 11.48 -1.81
CA VAL A 127 14.40 10.88 -3.16
C VAL A 127 15.17 11.77 -4.13
N MET A 128 14.86 13.07 -4.17
CA MET A 128 15.51 14.00 -5.10
C MET A 128 17.01 14.16 -4.81
N LEU A 129 17.41 14.21 -3.54
CA LEU A 129 18.81 14.24 -3.14
C LEU A 129 19.55 12.93 -3.51
N THR A 130 18.89 11.78 -3.37
CA THR A 130 19.47 10.50 -3.79
C THR A 130 19.62 10.46 -5.31
N ALA A 131 18.65 11.00 -6.06
CA ALA A 131 18.74 11.16 -7.50
C ALA A 131 19.85 12.13 -7.95
N TRP A 132 20.14 13.18 -7.16
CA TRP A 132 21.34 14.02 -7.37
C TRP A 132 22.63 13.22 -7.24
N VAL A 133 22.74 12.40 -6.18
CA VAL A 133 23.91 11.53 -6.02
C VAL A 133 24.03 10.56 -7.19
N LEU A 134 22.93 9.98 -7.66
CA LEU A 134 22.93 9.10 -8.83
C LEU A 134 23.31 9.83 -10.12
N GLN A 135 22.93 11.09 -10.30
CA GLN A 135 23.40 11.93 -11.42
C GLN A 135 24.92 12.10 -11.38
N LEU A 136 25.53 12.22 -10.20
CA LEU A 136 26.99 12.32 -10.08
C LEU A 136 27.71 11.00 -10.38
N VAL A 137 27.04 9.86 -10.17
CA VAL A 137 27.62 8.52 -10.38
C VAL A 137 27.38 8.00 -11.79
N ARG A 138 26.22 8.28 -12.39
CA ARG A 138 25.75 7.69 -13.65
C ARG A 138 25.28 8.72 -14.69
N GLY A 139 25.33 10.00 -14.37
CA GLY A 139 24.81 11.06 -15.23
C GLY A 139 25.74 11.41 -16.39
N GLU A 140 25.14 11.90 -17.47
CA GLU A 140 25.80 12.20 -18.75
C GLU A 140 25.81 13.71 -19.03
N GLY A 141 25.91 14.53 -17.98
CA GLY A 141 25.89 15.99 -18.10
C GLY A 141 25.99 16.70 -16.75
N PRO A 142 26.06 18.04 -16.75
CA PRO A 142 26.18 18.83 -15.53
C PRO A 142 24.98 18.65 -14.58
N LEU A 143 25.27 18.72 -13.29
CA LEU A 143 24.24 18.70 -12.25
C LEU A 143 23.54 20.05 -12.18
N HIS A 144 22.26 20.07 -12.52
CA HIS A 144 21.37 21.22 -12.36
C HIS A 144 20.36 20.93 -11.26
N PRO A 145 20.32 21.71 -10.16
CA PRO A 145 19.42 21.43 -9.05
C PRO A 145 17.95 21.80 -9.34
N VAL A 146 17.72 22.77 -10.22
CA VAL A 146 16.38 23.35 -10.48
C VAL A 146 15.36 22.32 -10.99
N PRO A 147 15.66 21.44 -11.97
CA PRO A 147 14.71 20.43 -12.44
C PRO A 147 14.20 19.51 -11.32
N TYR A 148 15.06 19.13 -10.37
CA TYR A 148 14.67 18.28 -9.24
C TYR A 148 13.78 19.02 -8.25
N LEU A 149 14.03 20.30 -7.99
CA LEU A 149 13.16 21.12 -7.16
C LEU A 149 11.79 21.33 -7.82
N GLN A 150 11.76 21.58 -9.13
CA GLN A 150 10.52 21.70 -9.89
C GLN A 150 9.72 20.39 -9.83
N MET A 151 10.37 19.24 -10.01
CA MET A 151 9.73 17.94 -9.92
C MET A 151 9.26 17.62 -8.49
N LEU A 152 10.02 18.00 -7.46
CA LEU A 152 9.58 17.86 -6.07
C LEU A 152 8.29 18.65 -5.80
N VAL A 153 8.27 19.92 -6.21
CA VAL A 153 7.19 20.86 -5.88
C VAL A 153 5.99 20.67 -6.80
N LEU A 154 6.17 20.72 -8.11
CA LEU A 154 5.06 20.68 -9.08
C LEU A 154 4.68 19.24 -9.48
N GLY A 155 5.65 18.33 -9.49
CA GLY A 155 5.42 16.91 -9.80
C GLY A 155 4.84 16.16 -8.60
N LEU A 156 5.67 15.96 -7.56
CA LEU A 156 5.43 15.03 -6.47
C LEU A 156 4.54 15.60 -5.36
N ALA A 157 4.72 16.87 -4.97
CA ALA A 157 4.04 17.44 -3.81
C ALA A 157 2.50 17.38 -3.87
N PRO A 158 1.80 17.56 -5.01
CA PRO A 158 0.35 17.40 -5.07
C PRO A 158 -0.10 16.00 -4.63
N GLY A 159 0.62 14.95 -5.05
CA GLY A 159 0.39 13.57 -4.61
C GLY A 159 0.66 13.38 -3.11
N LEU A 160 1.71 14.00 -2.56
CA LEU A 160 2.00 13.96 -1.13
C LEU A 160 0.94 14.69 -0.30
N MET A 161 0.44 15.83 -0.77
CA MET A 161 -0.66 16.57 -0.17
C MET A 161 -1.92 15.72 -0.14
N TRP A 162 -2.24 15.03 -1.23
CA TRP A 162 -3.39 14.13 -1.32
C TRP A 162 -3.32 12.99 -0.33
N CYS A 163 -2.15 12.33 -0.24
CA CYS A 163 -1.89 11.29 0.75
C CYS A 163 -2.14 11.80 2.18
N ALA A 164 -1.60 12.98 2.52
CA ALA A 164 -1.75 13.59 3.83
C ALA A 164 -3.22 13.97 4.12
N SER A 165 -3.92 14.57 3.16
CA SER A 165 -5.32 14.97 3.31
C SER A 165 -6.26 13.78 3.49
N LEU A 166 -6.09 12.72 2.70
CA LEU A 166 -6.89 11.50 2.83
C LEU A 166 -6.55 10.73 4.11
N ALA A 167 -5.29 10.72 4.54
CA ALA A 167 -4.91 10.14 5.83
C ALA A 167 -5.58 10.86 6.99
N VAL A 168 -5.63 12.21 6.95
CA VAL A 168 -6.34 13.02 7.95
C VAL A 168 -7.84 12.78 7.90
N LEU A 169 -8.46 12.69 6.72
CA LEU A 169 -9.87 12.34 6.56
C LEU A 169 -10.18 10.96 7.15
N ALA A 170 -9.36 9.95 6.82
CA ALA A 170 -9.53 8.59 7.32
C ALA A 170 -9.39 8.50 8.84
N ASP A 171 -8.52 9.34 9.43
CA ASP A 171 -8.32 9.48 10.86
C ASP A 171 -9.41 10.32 11.55
N ALA A 172 -10.14 11.14 10.81
CA ALA A 172 -11.19 12.02 11.33
C ALA A 172 -12.58 11.37 11.32
N TRP A 173 -12.82 10.44 10.39
CA TRP A 173 -14.13 9.80 10.22
C TRP A 173 -14.11 8.33 10.65
N ALA A 174 -14.81 8.01 11.74
CA ALA A 174 -14.79 6.69 12.40
C ALA A 174 -14.96 5.47 11.46
N PRO A 175 -15.85 5.47 10.45
CA PRO A 175 -15.97 4.36 9.49
C PRO A 175 -14.72 4.08 8.67
N LEU A 176 -13.89 5.10 8.41
CA LEU A 176 -12.64 4.97 7.65
C LEU A 176 -11.43 4.68 8.53
N MET A 177 -11.52 4.78 9.86
CA MET A 177 -10.36 4.58 10.73
C MET A 177 -9.79 3.15 10.65
N GLY A 178 -10.58 2.14 10.29
CA GLY A 178 -10.13 0.74 10.17
C GLY A 178 -9.63 0.33 8.77
N LYS A 179 -9.53 -0.98 8.53
CA LYS A 179 -9.10 -1.59 7.25
C LYS A 179 -9.93 -1.12 6.03
N ARG A 180 -11.17 -0.66 6.26
CA ARG A 180 -12.04 -0.12 5.20
C ARG A 180 -11.45 1.13 4.54
N GLY A 181 -10.88 2.05 5.34
CA GLY A 181 -10.21 3.21 4.79
C GLY A 181 -8.92 2.85 4.05
N ASP A 182 -8.23 1.80 4.49
CA ASP A 182 -7.01 1.30 3.82
C ASP A 182 -7.36 0.75 2.44
N LEU A 183 -8.38 -0.11 2.37
CA LEU A 183 -8.86 -0.69 1.11
C LEU A 183 -9.44 0.38 0.17
N LEU A 184 -10.26 1.30 0.69
CA LEU A 184 -10.82 2.39 -0.11
C LEU A 184 -9.71 3.25 -0.72
N TYR A 185 -8.68 3.58 0.07
CA TYR A 185 -7.53 4.32 -0.43
C TYR A 185 -6.80 3.56 -1.54
N TRP A 186 -6.55 2.27 -1.35
CA TRP A 186 -5.93 1.45 -2.39
C TRP A 186 -6.75 1.44 -3.68
N LEU A 187 -8.08 1.32 -3.59
CA LEU A 187 -8.96 1.44 -4.76
C LEU A 187 -8.87 2.82 -5.44
N LEU A 188 -8.81 3.90 -4.66
CA LEU A 188 -8.62 5.26 -5.19
C LEU A 188 -7.26 5.40 -5.87
N TRP A 189 -6.19 4.87 -5.28
CA TRP A 189 -4.85 4.84 -5.85
C TRP A 189 -4.83 4.05 -7.16
N MET A 190 -5.52 2.92 -7.24
CA MET A 190 -5.69 2.17 -8.50
C MET A 190 -6.46 2.96 -9.57
N ALA A 191 -7.53 3.64 -9.17
CA ALA A 191 -8.29 4.49 -10.08
C ALA A 191 -7.45 5.64 -10.65
N GLN A 192 -6.50 6.20 -9.87
CA GLN A 192 -5.59 7.23 -10.36
C GLN A 192 -4.70 6.72 -11.52
N PHE A 193 -4.26 5.45 -11.51
CA PHE A 193 -3.52 4.88 -12.64
C PHE A 193 -4.35 4.66 -13.89
N ALA A 194 -5.67 4.50 -13.76
CA ALA A 194 -6.55 4.35 -14.91
C ALA A 194 -6.65 5.62 -15.76
N PHE A 195 -6.28 6.80 -15.23
CA PHE A 195 -6.27 8.06 -15.99
C PHE A 195 -5.26 8.03 -17.15
N LEU A 196 -4.06 7.51 -16.93
CA LEU A 196 -3.01 7.48 -17.96
C LEU A 196 -3.46 6.74 -19.23
N PRO A 197 -3.90 5.46 -19.19
CA PRO A 197 -4.40 4.77 -20.37
C PRO A 197 -5.71 5.36 -20.90
N ALA A 198 -6.58 5.93 -20.06
CA ALA A 198 -7.80 6.58 -20.53
C ALA A 198 -7.51 7.82 -21.39
N MET A 199 -6.45 8.58 -21.07
CA MET A 199 -6.05 9.76 -21.85
C MET A 199 -5.22 9.36 -23.08
N LEU A 200 -4.20 8.52 -22.91
CA LEU A 200 -3.33 8.10 -24.02
C LEU A 200 -4.05 7.20 -25.03
N GLY A 201 -4.95 6.33 -24.58
CA GLY A 201 -5.74 5.43 -25.44
C GLY A 201 -6.76 6.16 -26.33
N GLN A 202 -7.08 7.41 -26.03
CA GLN A 202 -7.91 8.27 -26.88
C GLN A 202 -7.09 9.03 -27.95
N GLY A 203 -5.79 8.77 -28.06
CA GLY A 203 -4.89 9.51 -28.97
C GLY A 203 -4.68 10.97 -28.54
N ALA A 204 -5.03 11.32 -27.30
CA ALA A 204 -4.92 12.68 -26.80
C ALA A 204 -3.44 13.05 -26.56
N MET A 205 -2.79 13.56 -27.60
CA MET A 205 -1.48 14.22 -27.54
C MET A 205 -1.61 15.69 -27.09
N ARG A 206 -2.66 16.05 -26.34
CA ARG A 206 -2.91 17.43 -25.88
C ARG A 206 -3.25 17.44 -24.40
N LEU A 207 -2.80 18.48 -23.70
CA LEU A 207 -3.18 18.69 -22.32
C LEU A 207 -4.67 19.01 -22.27
N THR A 208 -5.35 18.51 -21.25
CA THR A 208 -6.78 18.76 -21.05
C THR A 208 -7.07 19.08 -19.58
N GLY A 209 -8.09 19.90 -19.33
CA GLY A 209 -8.50 20.27 -17.97
C GLY A 209 -8.83 19.07 -17.07
N TRP A 210 -9.27 17.94 -17.65
CA TRP A 210 -9.58 16.71 -16.90
C TRP A 210 -8.36 16.08 -16.22
N GLN A 211 -7.14 16.36 -16.70
CA GLN A 211 -5.92 15.83 -16.10
C GLN A 211 -5.61 16.44 -14.73
N VAL A 212 -6.35 17.46 -14.28
CA VAL A 212 -6.28 17.97 -12.90
C VAL A 212 -6.66 16.90 -11.86
N PHE A 213 -7.49 15.93 -12.25
CA PHE A 213 -7.92 14.81 -11.39
C PHE A 213 -6.89 13.68 -11.30
N ASP A 214 -5.85 13.69 -12.15
CA ASP A 214 -4.64 12.90 -11.94
C ASP A 214 -3.72 13.64 -10.97
N ILE A 215 -3.99 13.46 -9.68
CA ILE A 215 -3.29 14.16 -8.62
C ILE A 215 -1.84 13.68 -8.51
N GLY A 216 -1.55 12.41 -8.87
CA GLY A 216 -0.19 11.88 -9.00
C GLY A 216 0.61 12.53 -10.13
N GLY A 217 -0.08 13.03 -11.16
CA GLY A 217 0.46 13.82 -12.24
C GLY A 217 1.15 13.02 -13.34
N ALA A 218 1.01 11.70 -13.37
CA ALA A 218 1.67 10.85 -14.36
C ALA A 218 1.20 11.18 -15.79
N SER A 219 -0.11 11.30 -16.00
CA SER A 219 -0.73 11.64 -17.27
C SER A 219 -0.33 13.02 -17.80
N PRO A 220 -0.53 14.14 -17.07
CA PRO A 220 -0.18 15.46 -17.61
C PRO A 220 1.34 15.61 -17.86
N LEU A 221 2.19 14.95 -17.05
CA LEU A 221 3.64 14.98 -17.27
C LEU A 221 4.06 14.18 -18.51
N ILE A 222 3.53 12.97 -18.70
CA ILE A 222 3.84 12.15 -19.88
C ILE A 222 3.28 12.82 -21.15
N VAL A 223 2.02 13.28 -21.12
CA VAL A 223 1.39 13.95 -22.26
C VAL A 223 2.11 15.27 -22.61
N GLY A 224 2.55 16.04 -21.62
CA GLY A 224 3.35 17.25 -21.83
C GLY A 224 4.70 16.94 -22.47
N LEU A 225 5.39 15.87 -22.03
CA LEU A 225 6.64 15.44 -22.64
C LEU A 225 6.44 14.90 -24.07
N SER A 226 5.41 14.10 -24.28
CA SER A 226 5.01 13.57 -25.60
C SER A 226 4.73 14.68 -26.61
N GLN A 227 4.08 15.78 -26.19
CA GLN A 227 3.90 16.96 -27.04
C GLN A 227 5.22 17.62 -27.41
N LEU A 228 6.08 17.83 -26.43
CA LEU A 228 7.34 18.53 -26.60
C LEU A 228 8.32 17.75 -27.50
N MET A 229 8.30 16.43 -27.40
CA MET A 229 9.13 15.54 -28.22
C MET A 229 8.44 15.09 -29.52
N SER A 230 7.14 15.33 -29.68
CA SER A 230 6.31 14.80 -30.78
C SER A 230 6.35 13.26 -30.90
N VAL A 231 6.32 12.57 -29.75
CA VAL A 231 6.42 11.09 -29.68
C VAL A 231 5.25 10.47 -28.92
N GLN A 232 4.79 9.31 -29.37
CA GLN A 232 3.63 8.63 -28.80
C GLN A 232 3.99 7.56 -27.75
N HIS A 233 5.23 7.06 -27.76
CA HIS A 233 5.65 5.97 -26.90
C HIS A 233 6.84 6.38 -26.03
N ILE A 234 6.55 6.63 -24.75
CA ILE A 234 7.55 6.90 -23.73
C ILE A 234 7.44 5.80 -22.68
N ALA A 235 8.51 5.05 -22.51
CA ALA A 235 8.63 4.08 -21.43
C ALA A 235 9.49 4.67 -20.32
N VAL A 236 8.97 4.63 -19.09
CA VAL A 236 9.67 5.10 -17.87
C VAL A 236 9.64 3.97 -16.85
N GLY A 237 10.77 3.72 -16.19
CA GLY A 237 10.89 2.68 -15.15
C GLY A 237 11.61 1.41 -15.60
N GLY A 238 12.39 1.49 -16.68
CA GLY A 238 13.23 0.39 -17.15
C GLY A 238 12.68 -0.30 -18.39
N SER A 239 13.25 0.03 -19.54
CA SER A 239 12.91 -0.57 -20.82
C SER A 239 14.18 -0.90 -21.60
N PRO A 240 14.20 -1.97 -22.42
CA PRO A 240 15.33 -2.23 -23.30
C PRO A 240 15.46 -1.14 -24.34
N PHE A 241 16.68 -0.80 -24.71
CA PHE A 241 16.98 0.18 -25.75
C PHE A 241 17.96 -0.41 -26.78
N ASP A 242 17.97 0.20 -27.96
CA ASP A 242 18.90 -0.14 -29.02
C ASP A 242 20.15 0.75 -28.91
N ALA A 243 21.27 0.17 -28.48
CA ALA A 243 22.53 0.89 -28.27
C ALA A 243 23.16 1.44 -29.57
N THR A 244 22.67 1.00 -30.75
CA THR A 244 23.15 1.52 -32.04
C THR A 244 22.51 2.85 -32.41
N ARG A 245 21.41 3.24 -31.76
CA ARG A 245 20.71 4.49 -32.03
C ARG A 245 21.32 5.65 -31.26
N PRO A 246 21.25 6.88 -31.80
CA PRO A 246 21.77 8.06 -31.12
C PRO A 246 21.02 8.32 -29.81
N LEU A 247 21.72 8.96 -28.88
CA LEU A 247 21.18 9.41 -27.60
C LEU A 247 20.21 10.57 -27.83
N LEU A 248 19.05 10.50 -27.19
CA LEU A 248 18.12 11.61 -27.12
C LEU A 248 18.44 12.46 -25.89
N HIS A 249 18.30 13.78 -26.02
CA HIS A 249 18.45 14.70 -24.90
C HIS A 249 17.08 15.17 -24.41
N MET A 250 16.98 15.48 -23.11
CA MET A 250 15.71 15.93 -22.56
C MET A 250 15.42 17.36 -23.04
N PRO A 251 14.29 17.62 -23.72
CA PRO A 251 13.99 18.95 -24.20
C PRO A 251 13.76 19.92 -23.02
N THR A 252 14.17 21.17 -23.22
CA THR A 252 13.87 22.25 -22.29
C THR A 252 12.43 22.74 -22.49
N GLY A 253 11.83 23.35 -21.46
CA GLY A 253 10.49 23.96 -21.58
C GLY A 253 9.31 23.03 -21.27
N LEU A 254 9.52 21.91 -20.55
CA LEU A 254 8.43 21.04 -20.08
C LEU A 254 7.32 21.81 -19.36
N TRP A 255 7.68 22.82 -18.55
CA TRP A 255 6.75 23.58 -17.72
C TRP A 255 6.06 24.69 -18.52
N SER A 256 5.02 24.32 -19.27
CA SER A 256 4.07 25.27 -19.84
C SER A 256 3.16 25.87 -18.75
N SER A 257 2.59 27.05 -19.02
CA SER A 257 1.61 27.67 -18.10
C SER A 257 0.40 26.77 -17.85
N GLU A 258 -0.04 26.03 -18.87
CA GLU A 258 -1.13 25.05 -18.77
C GLU A 258 -0.76 23.89 -17.83
N LEU A 259 0.43 23.30 -17.99
CA LEU A 259 0.88 22.22 -17.11
C LEU A 259 1.02 22.70 -15.66
N ILE A 260 1.59 23.89 -15.44
CA ILE A 260 1.67 24.50 -14.11
C ILE A 260 0.28 24.69 -13.51
N ALA A 261 -0.68 25.23 -14.28
CA ALA A 261 -2.05 25.42 -13.83
C ALA A 261 -2.73 24.10 -13.45
N LEU A 262 -2.51 23.02 -14.22
CA LEU A 262 -3.00 21.68 -13.89
C LEU A 262 -2.40 21.17 -12.57
N ARG A 263 -1.10 21.40 -12.32
CA ARG A 263 -0.45 20.97 -11.07
C ARG A 263 -0.91 21.76 -9.87
N LEU A 264 -1.05 23.08 -10.00
CA LEU A 264 -1.61 23.92 -8.94
C LEU A 264 -3.08 23.58 -8.66
N GLY A 265 -3.87 23.33 -9.71
CA GLY A 265 -5.24 22.83 -9.59
C GLY A 265 -5.30 21.50 -8.84
N ALA A 266 -4.39 20.56 -9.16
CA ALA A 266 -4.28 19.29 -8.45
C ALA A 266 -3.92 19.47 -6.97
N MET A 267 -3.08 20.46 -6.60
CA MET A 267 -2.81 20.80 -5.20
C MET A 267 -4.06 21.31 -4.47
N VAL A 268 -4.87 22.14 -5.12
CA VAL A 268 -6.13 22.62 -4.56
C VAL A 268 -7.11 21.45 -4.35
N LEU A 269 -7.26 20.59 -5.36
CA LEU A 269 -8.06 19.37 -5.24
C LEU A 269 -7.53 18.44 -4.13
N ALA A 270 -6.21 18.37 -3.97
CA ALA A 270 -5.57 17.56 -2.95
C ALA A 270 -5.92 18.00 -1.52
N LEU A 271 -6.35 19.25 -1.32
CA LEU A 271 -6.79 19.77 -0.02
C LEU A 271 -8.28 19.54 0.26
N LEU A 272 -9.11 19.29 -0.77
CA LEU A 272 -10.55 19.09 -0.61
C LEU A 272 -10.94 18.03 0.44
N PRO A 273 -10.22 16.90 0.62
CA PRO A 273 -10.55 15.93 1.66
C PRO A 273 -10.49 16.49 3.10
N LEU A 274 -9.78 17.60 3.33
CA LEU A 274 -9.73 18.26 4.64
C LEU A 274 -11.07 18.91 5.04
N VAL A 275 -11.90 19.30 4.06
CA VAL A 275 -13.22 19.89 4.32
C VAL A 275 -14.14 18.88 5.01
N PRO A 276 -14.45 17.69 4.44
CA PRO A 276 -15.23 16.69 5.15
C PRO A 276 -14.50 16.18 6.39
N ALA A 277 -13.16 16.18 6.44
CA ALA A 277 -12.42 15.81 7.64
C ALA A 277 -12.76 16.75 8.81
N ALA A 278 -12.76 18.07 8.58
CA ALA A 278 -13.09 19.07 9.60
C ALA A 278 -14.55 18.98 10.06
N LEU A 279 -15.48 18.69 9.15
CA LEU A 279 -16.91 18.57 9.43
C LEU A 279 -17.26 17.27 10.19
N LEU A 280 -16.60 16.16 9.84
CA LEU A 280 -16.88 14.83 10.40
C LEU A 280 -16.01 14.51 11.63
N PHE A 281 -15.08 15.40 12.01
CA PHE A 281 -14.16 15.14 13.10
C PHE A 281 -14.89 15.00 14.42
N HIS A 282 -14.85 13.78 14.95
CA HIS A 282 -15.54 13.41 16.16
C HIS A 282 -14.94 13.98 17.46
N ARG A 283 -13.80 14.68 17.39
CA ARG A 283 -13.04 15.24 18.55
C ARG A 283 -12.94 14.28 19.74
N TYR A 284 -12.70 13.01 19.43
CA TYR A 284 -12.61 11.91 20.40
C TYR A 284 -13.83 11.73 21.31
N ALA A 285 -15.02 12.16 20.89
CA ALA A 285 -16.23 12.01 21.68
C ALA A 285 -16.51 10.51 21.99
N PRO A 286 -16.64 10.14 23.28
CA PRO A 286 -16.77 8.74 23.71
C PRO A 286 -17.96 7.99 23.09
N GLY A 287 -19.03 8.72 22.72
CA GLY A 287 -20.21 8.15 22.07
C GLY A 287 -19.98 7.73 20.60
N THR A 288 -19.04 8.37 19.92
CA THR A 288 -18.73 8.13 18.50
C THR A 288 -17.50 7.26 18.29
N VAL A 289 -16.57 7.27 19.25
CA VAL A 289 -15.30 6.55 19.17
C VAL A 289 -15.10 5.75 20.45
N LYS A 290 -15.40 4.46 20.36
CA LYS A 290 -15.07 3.47 21.38
C LYS A 290 -13.86 2.66 20.91
N LEU A 291 -12.92 2.38 21.82
CA LEU A 291 -11.73 1.54 21.58
C LEU A 291 -12.11 0.16 21.01
N ARG A 292 -13.32 -0.33 21.30
CA ARG A 292 -13.98 -1.44 20.60
C ARG A 292 -15.47 -1.45 20.96
N ALA A 293 -16.32 -1.09 20.00
CA ALA A 293 -17.74 -1.47 19.97
C ALA A 293 -18.16 -1.59 18.50
N PRO A 294 -19.07 -2.51 18.15
CA PRO A 294 -19.44 -2.79 16.77
C PRO A 294 -20.18 -1.60 16.18
N SER A 295 -19.45 -0.72 15.50
CA SER A 295 -19.91 0.42 14.69
C SER A 295 -20.98 1.30 15.33
N SER A 296 -20.67 2.59 15.51
CA SER A 296 -21.69 3.62 15.32
C SER A 296 -22.33 3.36 13.95
N ARG A 297 -23.51 2.74 13.94
CA ARG A 297 -24.17 2.23 12.74
C ARG A 297 -24.61 3.43 11.93
N SER A 298 -23.82 3.81 10.93
CA SER A 298 -24.37 4.61 9.83
C SER A 298 -25.55 3.82 9.25
N ARG A 299 -26.63 4.52 8.86
CA ARG A 299 -27.81 3.88 8.25
C ARG A 299 -27.41 2.93 7.11
N VAL A 300 -26.43 3.32 6.31
CA VAL A 300 -25.86 2.50 5.21
C VAL A 300 -25.21 1.21 5.73
N GLY A 301 -24.41 1.29 6.80
CA GLY A 301 -23.79 0.10 7.40
C GLY A 301 -24.82 -0.88 7.97
N ALA A 302 -25.91 -0.37 8.55
CA ALA A 302 -27.01 -1.20 9.03
C ALA A 302 -27.76 -1.88 7.88
N VAL A 303 -28.01 -1.17 6.78
CA VAL A 303 -28.65 -1.73 5.57
C VAL A 303 -27.77 -2.81 4.95
N LEU A 304 -26.48 -2.53 4.69
CA LEU A 304 -25.56 -3.53 4.17
C LEU A 304 -25.45 -4.75 5.07
N GLN A 305 -25.40 -4.55 6.39
CA GLN A 305 -25.37 -5.66 7.33
C GLN A 305 -26.69 -6.46 7.29
N ALA A 306 -27.84 -5.81 7.16
CA ALA A 306 -29.12 -6.48 7.01
C ALA A 306 -29.18 -7.32 5.72
N LEU A 307 -28.69 -6.79 4.60
CA LEU A 307 -28.59 -7.48 3.32
C LEU A 307 -27.64 -8.68 3.37
N LEU A 308 -26.51 -8.56 4.06
CA LEU A 308 -25.52 -9.64 4.19
C LEU A 308 -25.86 -10.64 5.31
N ARG A 309 -26.76 -10.28 6.24
CA ARG A 309 -27.19 -11.13 7.38
C ARG A 309 -27.59 -12.56 7.00
N PRO A 310 -28.37 -12.82 5.94
CA PRO A 310 -28.76 -14.19 5.57
C PRO A 310 -27.56 -15.08 5.22
N VAL A 311 -26.49 -14.51 4.66
CA VAL A 311 -25.27 -15.26 4.29
C VAL A 311 -24.29 -15.31 5.46
N LEU A 312 -24.14 -14.22 6.22
CA LEU A 312 -23.21 -14.14 7.34
C LEU A 312 -23.63 -15.03 8.51
N ARG A 313 -24.93 -15.15 8.80
CA ARG A 313 -25.43 -15.98 9.91
C ARG A 313 -25.04 -17.46 9.80
N PRO A 314 -25.36 -18.21 8.73
CA PRO A 314 -24.98 -19.61 8.61
C PRO A 314 -23.46 -19.78 8.61
N PHE A 315 -22.73 -18.88 7.95
CA PHE A 315 -21.27 -18.88 7.99
C PHE A 315 -20.74 -18.74 9.43
N THR A 316 -21.23 -17.77 10.20
CA THR A 316 -20.82 -17.61 11.59
C THR A 316 -21.18 -18.82 12.44
N ALA A 317 -22.36 -19.44 12.24
CA ALA A 317 -22.74 -20.65 12.96
C ALA A 317 -21.77 -21.81 12.66
N LEU A 318 -21.39 -21.99 11.39
CA LEU A 318 -20.37 -22.96 10.97
C LEU A 318 -19.03 -22.70 11.68
N VAL A 319 -18.59 -21.45 11.74
CA VAL A 319 -17.32 -21.10 12.41
C VAL A 319 -17.39 -21.28 13.93
N HIS A 320 -18.55 -21.10 14.57
CA HIS A 320 -18.73 -21.48 15.98
C HIS A 320 -18.63 -23.00 16.19
N GLY A 321 -19.12 -23.79 15.22
CA GLY A 321 -18.89 -25.24 15.19
C GLY A 321 -17.40 -25.60 15.07
N LEU A 322 -16.63 -24.84 14.28
CA LEU A 322 -15.17 -24.99 14.26
C LEU A 322 -14.55 -24.69 15.63
N LEU A 323 -15.01 -23.65 16.33
CA LEU A 323 -14.51 -23.34 17.66
C LEU A 323 -14.80 -24.46 18.69
N SER A 324 -15.98 -25.09 18.60
CA SER A 324 -16.30 -26.22 19.47
C SER A 324 -15.48 -27.48 19.13
N LEU A 325 -15.19 -27.71 17.85
CA LEU A 325 -14.25 -28.74 17.42
C LEU A 325 -12.83 -28.47 17.93
N ALA A 326 -12.36 -27.22 17.85
CA ALA A 326 -11.06 -26.80 18.33
C ALA A 326 -10.86 -27.11 19.83
N ALA A 327 -11.92 -26.96 20.63
CA ALA A 327 -11.89 -27.27 22.06
C ALA A 327 -11.78 -28.78 22.35
N ARG A 328 -12.23 -29.64 21.43
CA ARG A 328 -12.18 -31.11 21.57
C ARG A 328 -10.89 -31.72 21.02
N VAL A 329 -10.22 -31.06 20.08
CA VAL A 329 -8.97 -31.53 19.48
C VAL A 329 -7.80 -31.11 20.38
N PRO A 330 -7.06 -32.04 21.00
CA PRO A 330 -5.93 -31.69 21.85
C PRO A 330 -4.73 -31.20 21.05
N GLY A 331 -3.80 -30.52 21.72
CA GLY A 331 -2.50 -30.15 21.17
C GLY A 331 -2.52 -28.97 20.20
N VAL A 332 -1.52 -28.93 19.30
CA VAL A 332 -1.28 -27.79 18.38
C VAL A 332 -2.39 -27.66 17.34
N ALA A 333 -2.96 -28.79 16.87
CA ALA A 333 -4.00 -28.80 15.85
C ALA A 333 -5.27 -28.08 16.32
N GLY A 334 -5.76 -28.38 17.54
CA GLY A 334 -6.91 -27.67 18.11
C GLY A 334 -6.65 -26.19 18.31
N ARG A 335 -5.46 -25.82 18.79
CA ARG A 335 -5.06 -24.41 18.96
C ARG A 335 -4.97 -23.67 17.62
N TRP A 336 -4.50 -24.33 16.56
CA TRP A 336 -4.44 -23.75 15.21
C TRP A 336 -5.86 -23.52 14.67
N LEU A 337 -6.74 -24.50 14.85
CA LEU A 337 -8.14 -24.41 14.43
C LEU A 337 -8.90 -23.33 15.19
N ALA A 338 -8.60 -23.14 16.49
CA ALA A 338 -9.12 -22.02 17.27
C ALA A 338 -8.68 -20.67 16.69
N ASP A 339 -7.43 -20.54 16.25
CA ASP A 339 -6.95 -19.28 15.66
C ASP A 339 -7.53 -19.00 14.28
N VAL A 340 -7.71 -20.03 13.45
CA VAL A 340 -8.46 -19.91 12.19
C VAL A 340 -9.89 -19.44 12.48
N ALA A 341 -10.58 -20.08 13.43
CA ALA A 341 -11.94 -19.71 13.80
C ALA A 341 -12.00 -18.26 14.33
N LEU A 342 -11.07 -17.85 15.20
CA LEU A 342 -10.98 -16.48 15.70
C LEU A 342 -10.73 -15.46 14.58
N LEU A 343 -9.89 -15.79 13.59
CA LEU A 343 -9.65 -14.94 12.42
C LEU A 343 -10.95 -14.75 11.61
N LEU A 344 -11.63 -15.84 11.29
CA LEU A 344 -12.88 -15.82 10.51
C LEU A 344 -14.03 -15.14 11.27
N LEU A 345 -14.15 -15.33 12.59
CA LEU A 345 -15.14 -14.64 13.43
C LEU A 345 -14.87 -13.14 13.53
N SER A 346 -13.60 -12.73 13.50
CA SER A 346 -13.26 -11.31 13.53
C SER A 346 -13.62 -10.59 12.24
N GLN A 347 -13.65 -11.29 11.10
CA GLN A 347 -13.87 -10.72 9.76
C GLN A 347 -14.76 -11.62 8.89
N PRO A 348 -16.03 -11.84 9.29
CA PRO A 348 -16.88 -12.87 8.67
C PRO A 348 -17.22 -12.58 7.21
N ALA A 349 -17.28 -11.30 6.82
CA ALA A 349 -17.50 -10.92 5.42
C ALA A 349 -16.36 -11.38 4.51
N LEU A 350 -15.09 -11.24 4.94
CA LEU A 350 -13.95 -11.76 4.19
C LEU A 350 -13.95 -13.28 4.18
N GLY A 351 -14.37 -13.92 5.28
CA GLY A 351 -14.61 -15.36 5.36
C GLY A 351 -15.55 -15.89 4.27
N VAL A 352 -16.68 -15.21 4.07
CA VAL A 352 -17.64 -15.54 3.01
C VAL A 352 -17.06 -15.33 1.62
N VAL A 353 -16.35 -14.23 1.38
CA VAL A 353 -15.71 -13.97 0.07
C VAL A 353 -14.65 -15.03 -0.25
N MET A 354 -13.84 -15.42 0.74
CA MET A 354 -12.88 -16.51 0.59
C MET A 354 -13.58 -17.83 0.26
N LEU A 355 -14.64 -18.19 0.99
CA LEU A 355 -15.42 -19.40 0.71
C LEU A 355 -16.02 -19.39 -0.71
N ALA A 356 -16.59 -18.25 -1.12
CA ALA A 356 -17.12 -18.08 -2.47
C ALA A 356 -16.02 -18.20 -3.54
N GLY A 357 -14.84 -17.63 -3.29
CA GLY A 357 -13.66 -17.75 -4.14
C GLY A 357 -13.15 -19.18 -4.26
N MET A 358 -13.14 -19.93 -3.16
CA MET A 358 -12.81 -21.36 -3.14
C MET A 358 -13.77 -22.18 -4.02
N VAL A 359 -15.08 -21.98 -3.88
CA VAL A 359 -16.09 -22.65 -4.71
C VAL A 359 -15.98 -22.22 -6.17
N ALA A 360 -15.85 -20.91 -6.44
CA ALA A 360 -15.69 -20.38 -7.79
C ALA A 360 -14.42 -20.91 -8.47
N GLY A 361 -13.32 -21.08 -7.73
CA GLY A 361 -12.07 -21.64 -8.25
C GLY A 361 -12.24 -23.07 -8.79
N ALA A 362 -13.16 -23.84 -8.21
CA ALA A 362 -13.51 -25.18 -8.70
C ALA A 362 -14.38 -25.15 -9.98
N CYS A 363 -15.31 -24.19 -10.08
CA CYS A 363 -16.40 -24.23 -11.06
C CYS A 363 -16.22 -23.33 -12.29
N VAL A 364 -15.50 -22.20 -12.17
CA VAL A 364 -15.44 -21.15 -13.21
C VAL A 364 -14.55 -21.58 -14.39
N PRO A 365 -14.80 -21.13 -15.65
CA PRO A 365 -13.91 -21.40 -16.78
C PRO A 365 -12.46 -20.97 -16.52
N THR A 366 -11.49 -21.66 -17.14
CA THR A 366 -10.05 -21.37 -16.96
C THR A 366 -9.67 -19.92 -17.26
N ALA A 367 -10.34 -19.29 -18.24
CA ALA A 367 -10.13 -17.90 -18.60
C ALA A 367 -10.42 -16.90 -17.45
N ALA A 368 -11.37 -17.21 -16.57
CA ALA A 368 -11.73 -16.36 -15.43
C ALA A 368 -11.05 -16.78 -14.12
N LEU A 369 -10.27 -17.86 -14.13
CA LEU A 369 -9.60 -18.41 -12.95
C LEU A 369 -8.61 -17.42 -12.32
N ALA A 370 -7.85 -16.67 -13.13
CA ALA A 370 -6.92 -15.65 -12.64
C ALA A 370 -7.63 -14.53 -11.87
N GLY A 371 -8.79 -14.08 -12.36
CA GLY A 371 -9.61 -13.07 -11.68
C GLY A 371 -10.19 -13.57 -10.36
N VAL A 372 -10.65 -14.83 -10.32
CA VAL A 372 -11.13 -15.48 -9.08
C VAL A 372 -9.98 -15.62 -8.08
N LEU A 373 -8.80 -16.07 -8.53
CA LEU A 373 -7.61 -16.21 -7.71
C LEU A 373 -7.21 -14.85 -7.10
N ALA A 374 -7.15 -13.80 -7.92
CA ALA A 374 -6.87 -12.44 -7.48
C ALA A 374 -7.84 -11.94 -6.39
N ALA A 375 -9.15 -12.09 -6.61
CA ALA A 375 -10.16 -11.69 -5.64
C ALA A 375 -10.05 -12.48 -4.32
N THR A 376 -9.77 -13.78 -4.43
CA THR A 376 -9.60 -14.69 -3.30
C THR A 376 -8.37 -14.34 -2.47
N VAL A 377 -7.23 -14.13 -3.14
CA VAL A 377 -5.96 -13.71 -2.52
C VAL A 377 -6.10 -12.34 -1.87
N CYS A 378 -6.81 -11.39 -2.52
CA CYS A 378 -7.12 -10.09 -1.93
C CYS A 378 -7.88 -10.22 -0.60
N ALA A 379 -8.95 -11.02 -0.59
CA ALA A 379 -9.73 -11.27 0.63
C ALA A 379 -8.88 -11.95 1.72
N TRP A 380 -8.03 -12.91 1.33
CA TRP A 380 -7.09 -13.59 2.23
C TRP A 380 -6.09 -12.62 2.86
N GLY A 381 -5.38 -11.81 2.08
CA GLY A 381 -4.37 -10.89 2.60
C GLY A 381 -4.99 -9.78 3.46
N LEU A 382 -6.20 -9.32 3.10
CA LEU A 382 -6.99 -8.44 3.97
C LEU A 382 -7.30 -9.12 5.31
N ALA A 383 -7.73 -10.39 5.30
CA ALA A 383 -8.05 -11.14 6.51
C ALA A 383 -6.81 -11.33 7.40
N VAL A 384 -5.73 -11.83 6.82
CA VAL A 384 -4.50 -12.19 7.53
C VAL A 384 -3.71 -10.99 8.05
N SER A 385 -3.94 -9.79 7.52
CA SER A 385 -3.14 -8.60 7.87
C SER A 385 -3.08 -8.24 9.36
N ASP A 386 -4.04 -8.67 10.18
CA ASP A 386 -4.03 -8.46 11.63
C ASP A 386 -3.77 -9.73 12.43
N VAL A 387 -3.48 -10.88 11.82
CA VAL A 387 -3.35 -12.16 12.53
C VAL A 387 -2.38 -12.10 13.72
N SER A 388 -1.23 -11.45 13.55
CA SER A 388 -0.19 -11.30 14.58
C SER A 388 -0.28 -10.00 15.36
N ALA A 389 -0.83 -8.95 14.74
CA ALA A 389 -0.97 -7.64 15.38
C ALA A 389 -2.22 -7.55 16.28
N ARG A 390 -3.22 -8.43 16.09
CA ARG A 390 -4.52 -8.40 16.79
C ARG A 390 -4.35 -8.44 18.31
N ASP A 391 -3.52 -9.34 18.81
CA ASP A 391 -3.37 -9.55 20.25
C ASP A 391 -2.67 -8.35 20.91
N ALA A 392 -1.64 -7.79 20.25
CA ALA A 392 -0.95 -6.59 20.70
C ALA A 392 -1.88 -5.35 20.66
N GLN A 393 -2.64 -5.18 19.58
CA GLN A 393 -3.60 -4.08 19.45
C GLN A 393 -4.77 -4.19 20.43
N SER A 394 -5.09 -5.40 20.88
CA SER A 394 -6.15 -5.65 21.86
C SER A 394 -5.67 -5.61 23.31
N GLY A 395 -4.37 -5.45 23.55
CA GLY A 395 -3.78 -5.58 24.89
C GLY A 395 -3.85 -7.00 25.47
N THR A 396 -4.18 -8.01 24.67
CA THR A 396 -4.35 -9.40 25.10
C THR A 396 -3.11 -10.26 24.85
N GLY A 397 -2.01 -9.67 24.36
CA GLY A 397 -0.78 -10.40 24.05
C GLY A 397 -0.22 -11.19 25.23
N VAL A 398 -0.19 -10.58 26.43
CA VAL A 398 0.31 -11.23 27.66
C VAL A 398 -0.58 -12.42 28.04
N LEU A 399 -1.90 -12.25 27.99
CA LEU A 399 -2.86 -13.31 28.25
C LEU A 399 -2.73 -14.45 27.23
N ALA A 400 -2.60 -14.11 25.94
CA ALA A 400 -2.43 -15.10 24.88
C ALA A 400 -1.10 -15.87 25.00
N SER A 401 -0.05 -15.22 25.53
CA SER A 401 1.25 -15.86 25.78
C SER A 401 1.30 -16.72 27.04
N ALA A 402 0.35 -16.57 27.96
CA ALA A 402 0.25 -17.39 29.19
C ALA A 402 -0.44 -18.75 28.96
N VAL A 403 -1.03 -18.96 27.78
CA VAL A 403 -1.70 -20.21 27.38
C VAL A 403 -0.65 -21.26 26.96
N PRO A 404 -0.93 -22.58 27.11
CA PRO A 404 -0.03 -23.64 26.64
C PRO A 404 0.51 -23.42 25.22
N GLY A 405 1.82 -23.59 25.07
CA GLY A 405 2.60 -23.28 23.86
C GLY A 405 3.42 -21.99 23.94
N GLY A 406 3.04 -21.06 24.83
CA GLY A 406 3.80 -19.84 25.08
C GLY A 406 3.89 -18.88 23.87
N PRO A 407 4.70 -17.82 23.97
CA PRO A 407 4.82 -16.80 22.92
C PRO A 407 5.47 -17.32 21.62
N ARG A 408 6.36 -18.32 21.73
CA ARG A 408 7.04 -18.96 20.58
C ARG A 408 6.06 -19.70 19.69
N GLU A 409 5.35 -20.68 20.26
CA GLU A 409 4.37 -21.46 19.50
C GLU A 409 3.25 -20.56 18.99
N ARG A 410 2.78 -19.59 19.78
CA ARG A 410 1.75 -18.63 19.37
C ARG A 410 2.13 -17.90 18.08
N THR A 411 3.38 -17.44 17.99
CA THR A 411 3.88 -16.75 16.80
C THR A 411 3.89 -17.67 15.58
N MET A 412 4.45 -18.87 15.72
CA MET A 412 4.48 -19.86 14.64
C MET A 412 3.09 -20.25 14.19
N ARG A 413 2.16 -20.37 15.13
CA ARG A 413 0.76 -20.70 14.87
C ARG A 413 0.06 -19.60 14.07
N GLN A 414 0.32 -18.33 14.36
CA GLN A 414 -0.22 -17.22 13.57
C GLN A 414 0.30 -17.23 12.12
N ALA A 415 1.58 -17.56 11.90
CA ALA A 415 2.12 -17.76 10.56
C ALA A 415 1.49 -18.99 9.87
N ALA A 416 1.35 -20.11 10.59
CA ALA A 416 0.70 -21.32 10.09
C ALA A 416 -0.78 -21.11 9.76
N VAL A 417 -1.49 -20.26 10.51
CA VAL A 417 -2.89 -19.87 10.21
C VAL A 417 -2.94 -19.07 8.93
N ALA A 418 -2.04 -18.10 8.75
CA ALA A 418 -1.96 -17.30 7.54
C ALA A 418 -1.71 -18.16 6.30
N VAL A 419 -0.69 -19.01 6.33
CA VAL A 419 -0.31 -19.89 5.21
C VAL A 419 -1.37 -20.96 4.98
N GLY A 420 -1.79 -21.67 6.03
CA GLY A 420 -2.75 -22.76 5.92
C GLY A 420 -4.13 -22.31 5.43
N LEU A 421 -4.62 -21.16 5.89
CA LEU A 421 -5.88 -20.60 5.37
C LEU A 421 -5.75 -20.20 3.90
N GLY A 422 -4.62 -19.60 3.50
CA GLY A 422 -4.38 -19.22 2.11
C GLY A 422 -4.38 -20.44 1.17
N LEU A 423 -3.64 -21.48 1.55
CA LEU A 423 -3.58 -22.73 0.80
C LEU A 423 -4.95 -23.41 0.71
N LEU A 424 -5.70 -23.47 1.82
CA LEU A 424 -7.02 -24.12 1.85
C LEU A 424 -7.99 -23.45 0.86
N VAL A 425 -8.04 -22.11 0.87
CA VAL A 425 -9.00 -21.36 0.06
C VAL A 425 -8.63 -21.39 -1.42
N VAL A 426 -7.34 -21.45 -1.76
CA VAL A 426 -6.84 -21.45 -3.13
C VAL A 426 -6.68 -22.87 -3.71
N LEU A 427 -6.78 -23.91 -2.87
CA LEU A 427 -6.58 -25.32 -3.25
C LEU A 427 -7.36 -25.76 -4.51
N PRO A 428 -8.66 -25.44 -4.68
CA PRO A 428 -9.39 -25.88 -5.89
C PRO A 428 -8.87 -25.23 -7.17
N ALA A 429 -8.43 -23.97 -7.09
CA ALA A 429 -7.80 -23.28 -8.21
C ALA A 429 -6.43 -23.89 -8.53
N LEU A 430 -5.62 -24.20 -7.51
CA LEU A 430 -4.31 -24.86 -7.69
C LEU A 430 -4.45 -26.24 -8.32
N GLY A 431 -5.41 -27.05 -7.89
CA GLY A 431 -5.64 -28.39 -8.46
C GLY A 431 -5.87 -28.34 -9.97
N ARG A 432 -6.51 -27.29 -10.47
CA ARG A 432 -6.72 -27.05 -11.90
C ARG A 432 -5.50 -26.44 -12.58
N LEU A 433 -4.84 -25.48 -11.95
CA LEU A 433 -3.65 -24.83 -12.49
C LEU A 433 -2.46 -25.79 -12.58
N VAL A 434 -2.32 -26.77 -11.68
CA VAL A 434 -1.21 -27.76 -11.74
C VAL A 434 -1.22 -28.54 -13.05
N ALA A 435 -2.39 -28.84 -13.60
CA ALA A 435 -2.52 -29.57 -14.86
C ALA A 435 -2.17 -28.71 -16.10
N VAL A 436 -2.28 -27.39 -16.01
CA VAL A 436 -2.09 -26.46 -17.14
C VAL A 436 -0.73 -25.76 -17.05
N SER A 437 -0.39 -25.23 -15.88
CA SER A 437 0.77 -24.38 -15.60
C SER A 437 1.35 -24.68 -14.20
N PRO A 438 2.12 -25.77 -14.02
CA PRO A 438 2.63 -26.16 -12.70
C PRO A 438 3.50 -25.09 -12.03
N VAL A 439 4.20 -24.28 -12.81
CA VAL A 439 5.02 -23.16 -12.30
C VAL A 439 4.17 -22.07 -11.65
N GLN A 440 3.00 -21.73 -12.22
CA GLN A 440 2.10 -20.74 -11.64
C GLN A 440 1.50 -21.24 -10.32
N SER A 441 1.13 -22.52 -10.25
CA SER A 441 0.69 -23.14 -9.00
C SER A 441 1.76 -23.08 -7.92
N LEU A 442 3.01 -23.40 -8.29
CA LEU A 442 4.14 -23.37 -7.37
C LEU A 442 4.46 -21.94 -6.91
N ALA A 443 4.41 -20.96 -7.82
CA ALA A 443 4.54 -19.55 -7.49
C ALA A 443 3.45 -19.09 -6.52
N CYS A 444 2.19 -19.47 -6.74
CA CYS A 444 1.09 -19.14 -5.84
C CYS A 444 1.31 -19.71 -4.42
N VAL A 445 1.71 -20.98 -4.31
CA VAL A 445 2.04 -21.61 -3.03
C VAL A 445 3.20 -20.88 -2.33
N ALA A 446 4.27 -20.58 -3.07
CA ALA A 446 5.44 -19.89 -2.54
C ALA A 446 5.11 -18.45 -2.10
N GLY A 447 4.32 -17.72 -2.88
CA GLY A 447 3.84 -16.37 -2.56
C GLY A 447 2.96 -16.34 -1.31
N LEU A 448 2.00 -17.26 -1.20
CA LEU A 448 1.16 -17.42 0.00
C LEU A 448 2.00 -17.75 1.24
N ALA A 449 2.99 -18.63 1.11
CA ALA A 449 3.93 -18.94 2.19
C ALA A 449 4.74 -17.70 2.61
N CYS A 450 5.36 -17.02 1.65
CA CYS A 450 6.19 -15.84 1.88
C CYS A 450 5.39 -14.71 2.54
N LEU A 451 4.22 -14.36 1.99
CA LEU A 451 3.41 -13.28 2.50
C LEU A 451 2.66 -13.66 3.77
N GLY A 452 2.28 -14.93 3.96
CA GLY A 452 1.70 -15.40 5.22
C GLY A 452 2.68 -15.31 6.39
N VAL A 453 3.93 -15.72 6.18
CA VAL A 453 5.03 -15.54 7.14
C VAL A 453 5.34 -14.05 7.32
N GLY A 454 5.36 -13.28 6.23
CA GLY A 454 5.56 -11.83 6.24
C GLY A 454 4.51 -11.09 7.08
N ALA A 455 3.24 -11.50 7.02
CA ALA A 455 2.18 -10.95 7.85
C ALA A 455 2.45 -11.15 9.34
N ALA A 456 2.87 -12.35 9.72
CA ALA A 456 3.24 -12.66 11.09
C ALA A 456 4.44 -11.81 11.56
N LEU A 457 5.50 -11.75 10.74
CA LEU A 457 6.74 -11.02 11.07
C LEU A 457 6.52 -9.52 11.19
N LEU A 458 5.93 -8.91 10.16
CA LEU A 458 5.68 -7.47 10.13
C LEU A 458 4.70 -7.03 11.21
N GLY A 459 3.65 -7.83 11.47
CA GLY A 459 2.70 -7.51 12.53
C GLY A 459 3.32 -7.58 13.93
N ARG A 460 4.32 -8.46 14.16
CA ARG A 460 5.10 -8.46 15.41
C ARG A 460 6.06 -7.29 15.50
N LEU A 461 6.87 -7.05 14.46
CA LEU A 461 7.89 -5.99 14.45
C LEU A 461 7.26 -4.60 14.60
N THR A 462 6.13 -4.38 13.92
CA THR A 462 5.49 -3.05 13.89
C THR A 462 4.32 -2.91 14.89
N ARG A 463 3.93 -4.00 15.56
CA ARG A 463 2.74 -4.07 16.44
C ARG A 463 1.46 -3.55 15.76
N GLY A 464 1.40 -3.64 14.44
CA GLY A 464 0.38 -3.03 13.58
C GLY A 464 0.11 -3.85 12.34
N SER A 465 -1.12 -3.81 11.83
CA SER A 465 -1.51 -4.54 10.62
C SER A 465 -1.18 -3.81 9.32
N ARG A 466 -0.94 -2.48 9.40
CA ARG A 466 -0.87 -1.62 8.22
C ARG A 466 0.38 -1.82 7.37
N THR A 467 1.52 -2.11 8.00
CA THR A 467 2.78 -2.32 7.27
C THR A 467 2.67 -3.50 6.31
N PHE A 468 2.19 -4.64 6.81
CA PHE A 468 1.92 -5.79 5.96
C PHE A 468 0.83 -5.46 4.93
N LEU A 469 -0.28 -4.84 5.35
CA LEU A 469 -1.38 -4.55 4.45
C LEU A 469 -0.95 -3.68 3.25
N ALA A 470 -0.15 -2.64 3.48
CA ALA A 470 0.36 -1.77 2.43
C ALA A 470 1.26 -2.53 1.45
N LEU A 471 2.22 -3.32 1.98
CA LEU A 471 3.13 -4.12 1.16
C LEU A 471 2.39 -5.23 0.40
N PHE A 472 1.42 -5.88 1.04
CA PHE A 472 0.57 -6.89 0.41
C PHE A 472 -0.25 -6.30 -0.73
N LEU A 473 -0.91 -5.15 -0.51
CA LEU A 473 -1.72 -4.50 -1.54
C LEU A 473 -0.87 -3.97 -2.70
N PHE A 474 0.37 -3.54 -2.43
CA PHE A 474 1.34 -3.23 -3.47
C PHE A 474 1.75 -4.47 -4.28
N ALA A 475 2.14 -5.55 -3.59
CA ALA A 475 2.53 -6.81 -4.22
C ALA A 475 1.38 -7.41 -5.05
N LEU A 476 0.15 -7.31 -4.55
CA LEU A 476 -1.05 -7.73 -5.27
C LEU A 476 -1.26 -6.88 -6.52
N TYR A 477 -1.15 -5.55 -6.45
CA TYR A 477 -1.22 -4.70 -7.64
C TYR A 477 -0.20 -5.13 -8.68
N VAL A 478 1.07 -5.26 -8.29
CA VAL A 478 2.14 -5.64 -9.21
C VAL A 478 1.89 -7.03 -9.81
N SER A 479 1.40 -7.99 -9.03
CA SER A 479 1.06 -9.34 -9.51
C SER A 479 -0.15 -9.37 -10.45
N LEU A 480 -1.00 -8.32 -10.44
CA LEU A 480 -2.09 -8.16 -11.40
C LEU A 480 -1.62 -7.57 -12.73
N GLN A 481 -0.46 -6.92 -12.74
CA GLN A 481 0.10 -6.33 -13.95
C GLN A 481 0.94 -7.35 -14.70
N ARG A 482 0.76 -7.43 -16.02
CA ARG A 482 1.66 -8.17 -16.91
C ARG A 482 2.92 -7.35 -17.13
N THR A 483 3.86 -7.51 -16.21
CA THR A 483 5.12 -6.76 -16.24
C THR A 483 6.17 -7.45 -17.13
N GLY A 484 6.00 -8.74 -17.42
CA GLY A 484 7.02 -9.58 -18.04
C GLY A 484 8.19 -9.92 -17.11
N VAL A 485 8.13 -9.50 -15.84
CA VAL A 485 9.18 -9.72 -14.85
C VAL A 485 8.75 -10.80 -13.86
N ALA A 486 9.29 -12.00 -14.00
CA ALA A 486 8.91 -13.17 -13.21
C ALA A 486 9.02 -12.97 -11.69
N ALA A 487 9.95 -12.15 -11.22
CA ALA A 487 10.15 -11.85 -9.80
C ALA A 487 9.00 -11.04 -9.19
N LEU A 488 8.25 -10.31 -10.01
CA LEU A 488 7.17 -9.42 -9.58
C LEU A 488 5.80 -10.10 -9.53
N ASP A 489 5.64 -11.26 -10.19
CA ASP A 489 4.43 -12.08 -10.14
C ASP A 489 4.48 -13.06 -8.96
N ALA A 490 4.26 -12.53 -7.75
CA ALA A 490 4.38 -13.29 -6.51
C ALA A 490 3.36 -14.44 -6.40
N PHE A 491 2.20 -14.32 -7.06
CA PHE A 491 1.11 -15.28 -6.97
C PHE A 491 0.90 -16.11 -8.25
N GLY A 492 1.67 -15.86 -9.30
CA GLY A 492 1.47 -16.50 -10.60
C GLY A 492 0.18 -16.05 -11.32
N ILE A 493 -0.38 -14.89 -10.97
CA ILE A 493 -1.67 -14.40 -11.49
C ILE A 493 -1.50 -13.81 -12.90
N ALA A 494 -0.44 -13.04 -13.11
CA ALA A 494 -0.13 -12.46 -14.42
C ALA A 494 0.32 -13.53 -15.43
N GLY A 495 0.94 -14.60 -14.92
CA GLY A 495 1.46 -15.72 -15.70
C GLY A 495 2.94 -15.57 -16.05
N ASP A 496 3.62 -14.55 -15.50
CA ASP A 496 5.02 -14.24 -15.77
C ASP A 496 5.98 -15.04 -14.86
N ALA A 497 5.46 -15.72 -13.83
CA ALA A 497 6.26 -16.42 -12.83
C ALA A 497 7.15 -17.53 -13.40
N SER A 498 8.34 -17.68 -12.80
CA SER A 498 9.35 -18.68 -13.17
C SER A 498 9.67 -19.59 -11.97
N LEU A 499 10.33 -20.71 -12.22
CA LEU A 499 10.81 -21.58 -11.12
C LEU A 499 11.78 -20.84 -10.19
N ALA A 500 12.62 -19.95 -10.72
CA ALA A 500 13.56 -19.16 -9.94
C ALA A 500 12.84 -18.15 -9.03
N SER A 501 11.82 -17.45 -9.54
CA SER A 501 11.06 -16.52 -8.71
C SER A 501 10.24 -17.24 -7.64
N ALA A 502 9.61 -18.37 -7.98
CA ALA A 502 8.90 -19.20 -7.02
C ALA A 502 9.83 -19.77 -5.93
N ALA A 503 11.03 -20.24 -6.29
CA ALA A 503 12.04 -20.67 -5.34
C ALA A 503 12.53 -19.51 -4.45
N GLY A 504 12.68 -18.30 -5.00
CA GLY A 504 13.03 -17.10 -4.25
C GLY A 504 12.00 -16.76 -3.16
N TYR A 505 10.70 -16.77 -3.50
CA TYR A 505 9.63 -16.59 -2.52
C TYR A 505 9.59 -17.73 -1.49
N GLY A 506 9.82 -18.98 -1.91
CA GLY A 506 9.91 -20.12 -1.00
C GLY A 506 11.06 -19.98 0.00
N LEU A 507 12.24 -19.58 -0.46
CA LEU A 507 13.40 -19.31 0.39
C LEU A 507 13.12 -18.16 1.37
N ALA A 508 12.50 -17.07 0.90
CA ALA A 508 12.11 -15.96 1.76
C ALA A 508 11.11 -16.39 2.85
N ALA A 509 10.17 -17.30 2.54
CA ALA A 509 9.26 -17.87 3.53
C ALA A 509 10.00 -18.70 4.60
N VAL A 510 10.99 -19.49 4.20
CA VAL A 510 11.83 -20.29 5.12
C VAL A 510 12.65 -19.37 6.03
N LEU A 511 13.37 -18.41 5.45
CA LEU A 511 14.17 -17.44 6.20
C LEU A 511 13.30 -16.61 7.17
N GLY A 512 12.13 -16.17 6.71
CA GLY A 512 11.17 -15.47 7.54
C GLY A 512 10.66 -16.33 8.70
N SER A 513 10.44 -17.63 8.48
CA SER A 513 10.03 -18.57 9.53
C SER A 513 11.14 -18.77 10.56
N VAL A 514 12.39 -18.89 10.13
CA VAL A 514 13.55 -18.95 11.04
C VAL A 514 13.68 -17.67 11.85
N ALA A 515 13.53 -16.50 11.21
CA ALA A 515 13.55 -15.20 11.89
C ALA A 515 12.42 -15.07 12.92
N LEU A 516 11.20 -15.50 12.57
CA LEU A 516 10.06 -15.53 13.48
C LEU A 516 10.31 -16.45 14.68
N TYR A 517 10.95 -17.60 14.46
CA TYR A 517 11.26 -18.58 15.51
C TYR A 517 12.25 -18.00 16.52
N ARG A 518 13.32 -17.38 16.02
CA ARG A 518 14.32 -16.69 16.85
C ARG A 518 13.75 -15.47 17.55
N ALA A 519 12.86 -14.71 16.92
CA ALA A 519 12.22 -13.57 17.56
C ALA A 519 11.23 -13.99 18.66
N GLY A 520 10.80 -15.26 18.70
CA GLY A 520 9.93 -15.79 19.74
C GLY A 520 10.67 -16.14 21.04
N SER A 521 12.01 -16.27 21.00
CA SER A 521 12.83 -16.55 22.16
C SER A 521 13.09 -15.34 23.02
#